data_AF-A0A7J3A0G6-F1
#
_entry.id   AF-A0A7J3A0G6-F1
#
_cell.length_a   1.000
_cell.length_b   1.000
_cell.length_c   1.000
_cell.angle_alpha   90.00
_cell.angle_beta   90.00
_cell.angle_gamma   90.00
#
_symmetry.space_group_name_H-M   'P 1'
#
loop_
_entity.id
_entity.type
_entity.pdbx_description
1 polymer ?
#
loop_
_entity_poly.entity_id
_entity_poly.type
_entity_poly.pdbx_seq_one_letter_code
_entity_poly.pdbx_strand_id
1 'polypeptide(L)'
;AKPGDLIIMSKTAGIEGTAILARDFKEILKNKVSSQVLEKAERYYEKISVVDEALKLAKIGVVTAMHDPTEGGVLGGVYELAEASNTSFIIYEDKIPVSMETRQICNVLRCNPLKLISSGVLLASLSKKNLRRIKRLGFTVIGELRERKMPSILIRSDKIEEKITGQILDELWRIYEES
;
A
#
# COMPACT_ATOMS: atom_id res chain seq x y z
N ALA A 1 14.94 -3.90 -9.50
CA ALA A 1 15.38 -3.37 -8.19
C ALA A 1 16.50 -4.23 -7.63
N LYS A 2 17.20 -3.80 -6.56
CA LYS A 2 18.28 -4.60 -5.95
C LYS A 2 18.35 -4.43 -4.42
N PRO A 3 19.08 -5.31 -3.70
CA PRO A 3 19.29 -5.15 -2.27
C PRO A 3 19.86 -3.77 -1.90
N GLY A 4 19.33 -3.18 -0.83
CA GLY A 4 19.71 -1.86 -0.33
C GLY A 4 18.95 -0.69 -0.96
N ASP A 5 18.15 -0.92 -2.01
CA ASP A 5 17.21 0.08 -2.51
C ASP A 5 16.10 0.32 -1.49
N LEU A 6 15.70 1.58 -1.32
CA LEU A 6 14.52 1.95 -0.56
C LEU A 6 13.26 1.57 -1.33
N ILE A 7 12.23 1.17 -0.59
CA ILE A 7 10.87 1.03 -1.10
C ILE A 7 10.10 2.30 -0.73
N ILE A 8 9.51 2.94 -1.73
CA ILE A 8 8.68 4.14 -1.56
C ILE A 8 7.27 3.89 -2.06
N MET A 9 6.31 4.65 -1.52
CA MET A 9 4.93 4.65 -1.99
C MET A 9 4.37 6.06 -2.16
N SER A 10 3.45 6.23 -3.11
CA SER A 10 2.60 7.42 -3.21
C SER A 10 1.34 7.29 -2.36
N LYS A 11 0.70 8.44 -2.06
CA LYS A 11 -0.61 8.54 -1.41
C LYS A 11 -0.72 7.67 -0.13
N THR A 12 -1.78 6.87 0.01
CA THR A 12 -2.10 6.06 1.20
C THR A 12 -2.57 4.67 0.79
N ALA A 13 -2.37 3.65 1.64
CA ALA A 13 -2.81 2.28 1.37
C ALA A 13 -4.34 2.16 1.24
N GLY A 14 -4.78 1.20 0.43
CA GLY A 14 -6.18 0.79 0.29
C GLY A 14 -7.07 1.80 -0.44
N ILE A 15 -6.55 2.61 -1.36
CA ILE A 15 -7.34 3.68 -2.02
C ILE A 15 -8.61 3.15 -2.66
N GLU A 16 -8.50 2.25 -3.63
CA GLU A 16 -9.67 1.70 -4.30
C GLU A 16 -10.56 0.91 -3.34
N GLY A 17 -9.96 0.05 -2.50
CA GLY A 17 -10.75 -0.76 -1.59
C GLY A 17 -11.50 0.07 -0.56
N THR A 18 -10.99 1.24 -0.17
CA THR A 18 -11.73 2.18 0.68
C THR A 18 -13.00 2.66 -0.01
N ALA A 19 -12.94 2.95 -1.31
CA ALA A 19 -14.11 3.35 -2.10
C ALA A 19 -15.12 2.21 -2.24
N ILE A 20 -14.62 0.99 -2.53
CA ILE A 20 -15.44 -0.22 -2.61
C ILE A 20 -16.16 -0.46 -1.28
N LEU A 21 -15.42 -0.47 -0.17
CA LEU A 21 -15.99 -0.74 1.15
C LEU A 21 -17.02 0.31 1.56
N ALA A 22 -16.76 1.59 1.30
CA ALA A 22 -17.70 2.66 1.61
C ALA A 22 -19.02 2.54 0.84
N ARG A 23 -18.95 2.13 -0.44
CA ARG A 23 -20.11 1.95 -1.31
C ARG A 23 -20.88 0.69 -0.99
N ASP A 24 -20.20 -0.45 -0.94
CA ASP A 24 -20.84 -1.77 -0.90
C ASP A 24 -21.31 -2.13 0.51
N PHE A 25 -20.63 -1.66 1.56
CA PHE A 25 -20.96 -1.93 2.97
C PHE A 25 -21.60 -0.73 3.68
N LYS A 26 -22.16 0.22 2.91
CA LYS A 26 -22.75 1.47 3.41
C LYS A 26 -23.76 1.26 4.54
N GLU A 27 -24.60 0.24 4.44
CA GLU A 27 -25.63 -0.06 5.43
C GLU A 27 -25.05 -0.50 6.78
N ILE A 28 -23.93 -1.22 6.77
CA ILE A 28 -23.20 -1.62 7.98
C ILE A 28 -22.44 -0.42 8.57
N LEU A 29 -21.95 0.47 7.70
CA LEU A 29 -21.09 1.59 8.07
C LEU A 29 -21.87 2.83 8.54
N LYS A 30 -23.08 3.10 8.02
CA LYS A 30 -23.80 4.39 8.21
C LYS A 30 -24.07 4.79 9.66
N ASN A 31 -24.13 3.82 10.58
CA ASN A 31 -24.34 4.06 12.01
C ASN A 31 -23.05 4.02 12.85
N LYS A 32 -21.90 3.74 12.22
CA LYS A 32 -20.60 3.55 12.89
C LYS A 32 -19.54 4.52 12.38
N VAL A 33 -19.73 5.05 11.18
CA VAL A 33 -18.85 6.01 10.50
C VAL A 33 -19.69 7.20 10.04
N SER A 34 -19.18 8.42 10.23
CA SER A 34 -19.93 9.63 9.83
C SER A 34 -20.19 9.67 8.32
N SER A 35 -21.32 10.25 7.91
CA SER A 35 -21.65 10.43 6.48
C SER A 35 -20.57 11.18 5.71
N GLN A 36 -19.98 12.22 6.31
CA GLN A 36 -18.89 12.99 5.70
C GLN A 36 -17.65 12.14 5.39
N VAL A 37 -17.34 11.16 6.25
CA VAL A 37 -16.22 10.23 6.04
C VAL A 37 -16.55 9.25 4.93
N LEU A 38 -17.77 8.70 4.91
CA LEU A 38 -18.21 7.78 3.87
C LEU A 38 -18.26 8.44 2.49
N GLU A 39 -18.78 9.66 2.40
CA GLU A 39 -18.78 10.44 1.15
C GLU A 39 -17.36 10.73 0.65
N LYS A 40 -16.41 11.03 1.55
CA LYS A 40 -15.00 11.21 1.18
C LYS A 40 -14.38 9.90 0.71
N ALA A 41 -14.70 8.79 1.37
CA ALA A 41 -14.22 7.46 1.02
C ALA A 41 -14.73 7.01 -0.36
N GLU A 42 -16.01 7.20 -0.67
CA GLU A 42 -16.60 6.88 -1.98
C GLU A 42 -15.89 7.64 -3.12
N ARG A 43 -15.46 8.89 -2.89
CA ARG A 43 -14.69 9.67 -3.88
C ARG A 43 -13.26 9.18 -4.12
N TYR A 44 -12.78 8.15 -3.42
CA TYR A 44 -11.43 7.61 -3.66
C TYR A 44 -11.31 6.95 -5.05
N TYR A 45 -12.41 6.59 -5.72
CA TYR A 45 -12.41 6.18 -7.13
C TYR A 45 -11.76 7.23 -8.06
N GLU A 46 -11.83 8.52 -7.72
CA GLU A 46 -11.18 9.59 -8.48
C GLU A 46 -9.65 9.57 -8.37
N LYS A 47 -9.10 8.78 -7.43
CA LYS A 47 -7.67 8.73 -7.09
C LYS A 47 -6.94 7.47 -7.59
N ILE A 48 -7.63 6.59 -8.32
CA ILE A 48 -7.11 5.28 -8.75
C ILE A 48 -6.00 5.35 -9.82
N SER A 49 -5.84 6.50 -10.49
CA SER A 49 -4.75 6.67 -11.45
C SER A 49 -3.42 6.91 -10.74
N VAL A 50 -2.37 6.25 -11.24
CA VAL A 50 -0.96 6.39 -10.82
C VAL A 50 -0.07 7.01 -11.91
N VAL A 51 -0.67 7.36 -13.06
CA VAL A 51 0.06 7.76 -14.28
C VAL A 51 0.91 8.99 -14.03
N ASP A 52 0.37 10.00 -13.34
CA ASP A 52 1.09 11.23 -13.04
C ASP A 52 2.32 10.99 -12.18
N GLU A 53 2.21 10.15 -11.15
CA GLU A 53 3.32 9.75 -10.29
C GLU A 53 4.38 8.97 -11.07
N ALA A 54 3.96 8.02 -11.90
CA ALA A 54 4.84 7.20 -12.71
C ALA A 54 5.61 8.05 -13.73
N LEU A 55 4.94 8.96 -14.43
CA LEU A 55 5.57 9.88 -15.39
C LEU A 55 6.58 10.82 -14.71
N LYS A 56 6.25 11.35 -13.53
CA LYS A 56 7.18 12.18 -12.74
C LYS A 56 8.44 11.41 -12.35
N LEU A 57 8.30 10.17 -11.89
CA LEU A 57 9.45 9.32 -11.55
C LEU A 57 10.28 8.94 -12.78
N ALA A 58 9.63 8.57 -13.88
CA ALA A 58 10.28 8.22 -15.14
C ALA A 58 11.10 9.39 -15.69
N LYS A 59 10.56 10.62 -15.66
CA LYS A 59 11.26 11.83 -16.09
C LYS A 59 12.54 12.12 -15.30
N ILE A 60 12.56 11.79 -14.00
CA ILE A 60 13.75 11.97 -13.16
C ILE A 60 14.77 10.85 -13.42
N GLY A 61 14.32 9.64 -13.78
CA GLY A 61 15.18 8.53 -14.20
C GLY A 61 16.03 7.95 -13.07
N VAL A 62 15.48 7.88 -11.85
CA VAL A 62 16.23 7.44 -10.65
C VAL A 62 15.72 6.17 -9.98
N VAL A 63 14.55 5.71 -10.41
CA VAL A 63 13.90 4.52 -9.85
C VAL A 63 14.40 3.27 -10.56
N THR A 64 14.50 2.19 -9.81
CA THR A 64 15.01 0.89 -10.25
C THR A 64 13.92 -0.12 -10.54
N ALA A 65 12.69 0.15 -10.09
CA ALA A 65 11.46 -0.55 -10.44
C ALA A 65 10.26 0.30 -10.00
N MET A 66 9.11 0.08 -10.62
CA MET A 66 7.80 0.60 -10.24
C MET A 66 6.80 -0.55 -10.28
N HIS A 67 5.78 -0.50 -9.41
CA HIS A 67 4.72 -1.50 -9.33
C HIS A 67 3.46 -0.86 -8.76
N ASP A 68 2.29 -1.14 -9.33
CA ASP A 68 0.99 -0.74 -8.78
C ASP A 68 0.42 -1.87 -7.91
N PRO A 69 0.22 -1.65 -6.59
CA PRO A 69 -0.31 -2.67 -5.69
C PRO A 69 -1.83 -2.77 -5.90
N THR A 70 -2.27 -3.68 -6.76
CA THR A 70 -3.68 -4.01 -6.95
C THR A 70 -4.13 -5.02 -5.89
N GLU A 71 -4.27 -6.29 -6.24
CA GLU A 71 -4.71 -7.36 -5.33
C GLU A 71 -3.73 -7.59 -4.18
N GLY A 72 -4.25 -7.80 -2.97
CA GLY A 72 -3.42 -8.00 -1.77
C GLY A 72 -2.79 -6.70 -1.26
N GLY A 73 -3.16 -5.56 -1.85
CA GLY A 73 -2.81 -4.22 -1.40
C GLY A 73 -1.31 -3.91 -1.39
N VAL A 74 -0.92 -2.91 -0.58
CA VAL A 74 0.48 -2.50 -0.45
C VAL A 74 1.39 -3.65 -0.06
N LEU A 75 0.94 -4.56 0.81
CA LEU A 75 1.72 -5.72 1.22
C LEU A 75 1.94 -6.70 0.07
N GLY A 76 0.89 -6.99 -0.70
CA GLY A 76 0.95 -7.82 -1.91
C GLY A 76 1.88 -7.20 -2.96
N GLY A 77 1.71 -5.92 -3.27
CA GLY A 77 2.57 -5.26 -4.26
C GLY A 77 4.03 -5.14 -3.85
N VAL A 78 4.35 -4.98 -2.55
CA VAL A 78 5.74 -5.04 -2.07
C VAL A 78 6.31 -6.45 -2.25
N TYR A 79 5.50 -7.48 -1.96
CA TYR A 79 5.89 -8.87 -2.15
C TYR A 79 6.18 -9.16 -3.63
N GLU A 80 5.28 -8.79 -4.54
CA GLU A 80 5.43 -8.95 -5.98
C GLU A 80 6.65 -8.21 -6.52
N LEU A 81 6.89 -6.97 -6.09
CA LEU A 81 8.07 -6.19 -6.46
C LEU A 81 9.37 -6.89 -6.03
N ALA A 82 9.38 -7.47 -4.82
CA ALA A 82 10.53 -8.18 -4.29
C ALA A 82 10.78 -9.52 -5.00
N GLU A 83 9.73 -10.29 -5.27
CA GLU A 83 9.79 -11.54 -6.06
C GLU A 83 10.31 -11.26 -7.48
N ALA A 84 9.73 -10.29 -8.18
CA ALA A 84 10.14 -9.92 -9.54
C ALA A 84 11.60 -9.42 -9.61
N SER A 85 12.13 -8.91 -8.50
CA SER A 85 13.53 -8.46 -8.39
C SER A 85 14.48 -9.52 -7.84
N ASN A 86 14.01 -10.74 -7.55
CA ASN A 86 14.77 -11.79 -6.85
C ASN A 86 15.44 -11.28 -5.57
N THR A 87 14.66 -10.61 -4.72
CA THR A 87 15.07 -10.01 -3.45
C THR A 87 14.17 -10.44 -2.30
N SER A 88 14.46 -9.99 -1.09
CA SER A 88 13.50 -9.95 0.02
C SER A 88 13.27 -8.51 0.44
N PHE A 89 12.46 -8.25 1.46
CA PHE A 89 12.22 -6.89 1.96
C PHE A 89 12.11 -6.80 3.47
N ILE A 90 12.24 -5.58 3.98
CA ILE A 90 11.73 -5.17 5.29
C ILE A 90 10.91 -3.91 5.10
N ILE A 91 9.66 -3.92 5.57
CA ILE A 91 8.79 -2.75 5.60
C ILE A 91 8.28 -2.53 7.02
N TYR A 92 7.86 -1.30 7.30
CA TYR A 92 7.43 -0.89 8.64
C TYR A 92 5.98 -0.41 8.58
N GLU A 93 5.11 -1.04 9.35
CA GLU A 93 3.68 -0.71 9.39
C GLU A 93 3.45 0.75 9.78
N ASP A 94 4.23 1.28 10.72
CA ASP A 94 4.16 2.66 11.20
C ASP A 94 4.57 3.71 10.15
N LYS A 95 5.29 3.28 9.09
CA LYS A 95 5.69 4.16 7.98
C LYS A 95 4.72 4.12 6.81
N ILE A 96 3.80 3.15 6.76
CA ILE A 96 2.85 3.03 5.65
C ILE A 96 1.68 4.00 5.90
N PRO A 97 1.51 5.05 5.07
CA PRO A 97 0.41 5.99 5.25
C PRO A 97 -0.93 5.28 5.00
N VAL A 98 -1.85 5.42 5.96
CA VAL A 98 -3.24 4.96 5.83
C VAL A 98 -4.13 6.15 6.19
N SER A 99 -5.06 6.47 5.30
CA SER A 99 -5.97 7.61 5.48
C SER A 99 -6.89 7.42 6.69
N MET A 100 -7.43 8.53 7.20
CA MET A 100 -8.41 8.45 8.29
C MET A 100 -9.67 7.71 7.85
N GLU A 101 -10.16 7.95 6.63
CA GLU A 101 -11.33 7.29 6.07
C GLU A 101 -11.11 5.77 6.02
N THR A 102 -9.99 5.34 5.44
CA THR A 102 -9.60 3.93 5.36
C THR A 102 -9.51 3.30 6.75
N ARG A 103 -8.85 3.95 7.72
CA ARG A 103 -8.73 3.43 9.09
C ARG A 103 -10.09 3.24 9.75
N GLN A 104 -10.98 4.23 9.66
CA GLN A 104 -12.30 4.15 10.30
C GLN A 104 -13.14 3.01 9.71
N ILE A 105 -13.15 2.88 8.38
CA ILE A 105 -13.89 1.81 7.70
C ILE A 105 -13.28 0.43 8.04
N CYS A 106 -11.96 0.30 7.93
CA CYS A 106 -11.26 -0.95 8.23
C CYS A 106 -11.44 -1.39 9.69
N ASN A 107 -11.50 -0.45 10.64
CA ASN A 107 -11.76 -0.76 12.04
C ASN A 107 -13.16 -1.34 12.26
N VAL A 108 -14.18 -0.82 11.55
CA VAL A 108 -15.55 -1.32 11.65
C VAL A 108 -15.69 -2.71 11.03
N LEU A 109 -15.08 -2.90 9.86
CA LEU A 109 -15.14 -4.16 9.09
C LEU A 109 -14.06 -5.17 9.52
N ARG A 110 -13.21 -4.80 10.48
CA ARG A 110 -12.10 -5.61 11.01
C ARG A 110 -11.19 -6.15 9.91
N CYS A 111 -10.85 -5.33 8.91
CA CYS A 111 -9.97 -5.72 7.82
C CYS A 111 -8.62 -5.01 7.86
N ASN A 112 -7.61 -5.62 7.26
CA ASN A 112 -6.26 -5.06 7.23
C ASN A 112 -6.08 -4.08 6.06
N PRO A 113 -5.84 -2.77 6.31
CA PRO A 113 -5.69 -1.78 5.24
C PRO A 113 -4.47 -2.02 4.34
N LEU A 114 -3.46 -2.75 4.81
CA LEU A 114 -2.27 -3.08 4.02
C LEU A 114 -2.51 -4.16 2.96
N LYS A 115 -3.57 -4.96 3.17
CA LYS A 115 -3.97 -6.07 2.30
C LYS A 115 -5.20 -5.75 1.45
N LEU A 116 -5.69 -4.52 1.54
CA LEU A 116 -6.85 -4.06 0.81
C LEU A 116 -6.44 -3.55 -0.57
N ILE A 117 -7.20 -3.90 -1.62
CA ILE A 117 -6.92 -3.46 -2.99
C ILE A 117 -6.55 -1.98 -3.06
N SER A 118 -5.38 -1.71 -3.64
CA SER A 118 -4.70 -0.42 -3.50
C SER A 118 -4.44 0.29 -4.83
N SER A 119 -5.25 0.03 -5.87
CA SER A 119 -5.20 0.82 -7.11
C SER A 119 -5.28 2.31 -6.80
N GLY A 120 -4.42 3.10 -7.44
CA GLY A 120 -4.18 4.50 -7.09
C GLY A 120 -2.93 4.74 -6.26
N VAL A 121 -2.31 3.70 -5.71
CA VAL A 121 -0.99 3.77 -5.07
C VAL A 121 0.07 3.35 -6.07
N LEU A 122 1.22 4.02 -6.07
CA LEU A 122 2.40 3.59 -6.82
C LEU A 122 3.50 3.19 -5.84
N LEU A 123 3.98 1.96 -5.94
CA LEU A 123 5.22 1.52 -5.31
C LEU A 123 6.39 1.75 -6.28
N ALA A 124 7.53 2.14 -5.72
CA ALA A 124 8.77 2.20 -6.47
C ALA A 124 9.97 1.85 -5.59
N SER A 125 11.07 1.51 -6.24
CA SER A 125 12.36 1.32 -5.58
C SER A 125 13.40 2.29 -6.09
N LEU A 126 14.33 2.71 -5.23
CA LEU A 126 15.49 3.53 -5.62
C LEU A 126 16.63 3.42 -4.61
N SER A 127 17.85 3.70 -5.06
CA SER A 127 18.98 3.86 -4.15
C SER A 127 18.74 5.00 -3.15
N LYS A 128 19.15 4.81 -1.89
CA LYS A 128 19.15 5.84 -0.82
C LYS A 128 19.76 7.18 -1.27
N LYS A 129 20.78 7.13 -2.14
CA LYS A 129 21.46 8.33 -2.68
C LYS A 129 20.53 9.21 -3.54
N ASN A 130 19.53 8.61 -4.17
CA ASN A 130 18.61 9.31 -5.07
C ASN A 130 17.38 9.88 -4.35
N LEU A 131 17.16 9.60 -3.06
CA LEU A 131 15.96 10.03 -2.34
C LEU A 131 15.76 11.55 -2.37
N ARG A 132 16.86 12.33 -2.30
CA ARG A 132 16.80 13.80 -2.37
C ARG A 132 16.23 14.31 -3.70
N ARG A 133 16.40 13.55 -4.80
CA ARG A 133 15.94 13.94 -6.15
C ARG A 133 14.42 13.88 -6.30
N ILE A 134 13.73 13.09 -5.47
CA ILE A 134 12.27 12.92 -5.51
C ILE A 134 11.55 13.58 -4.34
N LYS A 135 12.27 14.29 -3.45
CA LYS A 135 11.71 14.85 -2.20
C LYS A 135 10.46 15.71 -2.42
N ARG A 136 10.37 16.41 -3.54
CA ARG A 136 9.23 17.29 -3.90
C ARG A 136 8.01 16.54 -4.44
N LEU A 137 8.11 15.23 -4.68
CA LEU A 137 7.04 14.43 -5.28
C LEU A 137 6.09 13.79 -4.26
N GLY A 138 6.36 13.95 -2.94
CA GLY A 138 5.43 13.50 -1.89
C GLY A 138 5.39 11.99 -1.64
N PHE A 139 6.43 11.25 -2.06
CA PHE A 139 6.56 9.82 -1.76
C PHE A 139 7.04 9.58 -0.33
N THR A 140 6.53 8.51 0.28
CA THR A 140 6.93 8.06 1.62
C THR A 140 7.82 6.84 1.52
N VAL A 141 8.93 6.81 2.27
CA VAL A 141 9.78 5.62 2.40
C VAL A 141 9.15 4.67 3.41
N ILE A 142 8.77 3.48 2.96
CA ILE A 142 8.10 2.47 3.79
C ILE A 142 9.00 1.32 4.22
N GLY A 143 10.16 1.18 3.58
CA GLY A 143 11.08 0.08 3.84
C GLY A 143 12.26 0.04 2.89
N GLU A 144 12.87 -1.13 2.80
CA GLU A 144 14.00 -1.39 1.90
C GLU A 144 14.01 -2.84 1.41
N LEU A 145 14.56 -3.04 0.22
CA LEU A 145 14.87 -4.35 -0.31
C LEU A 145 16.13 -4.90 0.32
N ARG A 146 16.16 -6.21 0.53
CA ARG A 146 17.24 -6.96 1.16
C ARG A 146 17.67 -8.13 0.28
N GLU A 147 18.74 -8.80 0.66
CA GLU A 147 19.22 -9.98 -0.04
C GLU A 147 18.17 -11.10 -0.03
N ARG A 148 18.04 -11.85 -1.13
CA ARG A 148 17.06 -12.94 -1.27
C ARG A 148 17.12 -13.98 -0.16
N LYS A 149 18.30 -14.25 0.38
CA LYS A 149 18.53 -15.21 1.47
C LYS A 149 17.91 -14.78 2.81
N MET A 150 17.59 -13.50 2.96
CA MET A 150 16.93 -12.98 4.16
C MET A 150 15.41 -13.18 4.06
N PRO A 151 14.69 -13.32 5.18
CA PRO A 151 13.24 -13.38 5.16
C PRO A 151 12.63 -12.04 4.75
N SER A 152 11.49 -12.07 4.08
CA SER A 152 10.63 -10.90 3.90
C SER A 152 9.89 -10.60 5.20
N ILE A 153 10.00 -9.37 5.71
CA ILE A 153 9.49 -8.99 7.05
C ILE A 153 8.61 -7.74 6.96
N LEU A 154 7.47 -7.78 7.64
CA LEU A 154 6.70 -6.62 8.07
C LEU A 154 6.97 -6.38 9.56
N ILE A 155 7.51 -5.21 9.91
CA ILE A 155 7.63 -4.78 11.31
C ILE A 155 6.32 -4.13 11.71
N ARG A 156 5.58 -4.77 12.62
CA ARG A 156 4.33 -4.27 13.17
C ARG A 156 4.56 -3.04 14.06
N SER A 157 3.51 -2.28 14.32
CA SER A 157 3.57 -1.04 15.12
C SER A 157 4.08 -1.28 16.55
N ASP A 158 3.80 -2.45 17.11
CA ASP A 158 4.28 -2.95 18.41
C ASP A 158 5.70 -3.55 18.37
N LYS A 159 6.38 -3.43 17.22
CA LYS A 159 7.73 -3.92 16.93
C LYS A 159 7.85 -5.43 16.81
N ILE A 160 6.74 -6.16 16.72
CA ILE A 160 6.77 -7.58 16.39
C ILE A 160 7.14 -7.75 14.91
N GLU A 161 8.05 -8.68 14.63
CA GLU A 161 8.40 -9.06 13.27
C GLU A 161 7.42 -10.12 12.75
N GLU A 162 6.73 -9.81 11.66
CA GLU A 162 5.91 -10.77 10.94
C GLU A 162 6.64 -11.21 9.67
N LYS A 163 6.84 -12.51 9.52
CA LYS A 163 7.38 -13.10 8.29
C LYS A 163 6.28 -13.15 7.24
N ILE A 164 6.56 -12.59 6.08
CA ILE A 164 5.65 -12.58 4.94
C ILE A 164 6.07 -13.68 3.98
N THR A 165 5.18 -14.65 3.76
CA THR A 165 5.43 -15.83 2.93
C THR A 165 4.20 -16.16 2.10
N GLY A 166 4.42 -16.57 0.84
CA GLY A 166 3.34 -17.04 -0.03
C GLY A 166 2.51 -15.92 -0.63
N GLN A 167 1.36 -16.29 -1.21
CA GLN A 167 0.44 -15.35 -1.85
C GLN A 167 -0.32 -14.53 -0.81
N ILE A 168 -0.35 -13.22 -0.98
CA ILE A 168 -1.10 -12.30 -0.11
C ILE A 168 -2.49 -12.13 -0.71
N LEU A 169 -3.50 -12.75 -0.09
CA LEU A 169 -4.88 -12.62 -0.52
C LEU A 169 -5.47 -11.26 -0.10
N ASP A 170 -6.28 -10.69 -0.99
CA ASP A 170 -7.00 -9.44 -0.71
C ASP A 170 -8.00 -9.59 0.44
N GLU A 171 -8.12 -8.56 1.27
CA GLU A 171 -9.11 -8.55 2.35
C GLU A 171 -10.55 -8.46 1.84
N LEU A 172 -10.79 -7.94 0.63
CA LEU A 172 -12.14 -7.87 0.06
C LEU A 172 -12.79 -9.25 -0.03
N TRP A 173 -12.05 -10.28 -0.44
CA TRP A 173 -12.56 -11.65 -0.53
C TRP A 173 -13.11 -12.15 0.80
N ARG A 174 -12.31 -11.97 1.88
CA ARG A 174 -12.72 -12.37 3.23
C ARG A 174 -13.97 -11.62 3.69
N ILE A 175 -14.06 -10.31 3.40
CA ILE A 175 -15.20 -9.51 3.83
C ILE A 175 -16.48 -9.96 3.13
N TYR A 176 -16.44 -10.21 1.82
CA TYR A 176 -17.62 -10.70 1.08
C TYR A 176 -18.07 -12.09 1.52
N GLU A 177 -17.16 -12.95 1.97
CA GLU A 177 -17.51 -14.27 2.53
C GLU A 177 -18.16 -14.18 3.93
N GLU A 178 -17.83 -13.15 4.71
CA GLU A 178 -18.30 -12.97 6.10
C GLU A 178 -19.58 -12.11 6.22
N SER A 179 -20.00 -11.44 5.14
CA SER A 179 -21.11 -10.47 5.12
C SER A 179 -22.41 -11.01 4.52
#